data_AF-B8GQ47-F1
#
_entry.id   AF-B8GQ47-F1
#
_cell.length_a   1.000
_cell.length_b   1.000
_cell.length_c   1.000
_cell.angle_alpha   90.00
_cell.angle_beta   90.00
_cell.angle_gamma   90.00
#
_symmetry.space_group_name_H-M   'P 1'
#
loop_
_entity.id
_entity.type
_entity.pdbx_description
1 polymer ?
#
loop_
_entity_poly.entity_id
_entity_poly.type
_entity_poly.pdbx_seq_one_letter_code
_entity_poly.pdbx_strand_id
1 'polypeptide(L)'
;MGIMDTALLVGLGGILLGYLLVVRAGFHREFAWGVITLIPVVSLAFVVLYWRKARFGFILSILGLMVTAVTLYGGAEQTLERQLAKVGIEVDIPMPVQRFWEVEVPNEELVRRIEAETGQPLVMVEDNPYAPVDIQPLPPAGSFRVERAPAVSRAWREAHREELTRLVGEHMRLTISPGATREGLLTSVTGPTLFLSQRTAQGTISFEYRIRDLQSIEVWDVAGARPRIPEPEPEPTPEGEPDIIFAPPDSDTPPPAEEQPPLDW
;
A
#
# COMPACT_ATOMS: atom_id res chain seq x y z
N MET A 1 1.07 13.20 -24.62
CA MET A 1 0.98 11.75 -24.78
C MET A 1 2.12 11.15 -23.98
N GLY A 2 1.82 10.46 -22.89
CA GLY A 2 2.83 9.92 -21.97
C GLY A 2 3.56 8.72 -22.56
N ILE A 3 4.71 8.38 -21.99
CA ILE A 3 5.51 7.20 -22.38
C ILE A 3 4.66 5.92 -22.28
N MET A 4 3.86 5.80 -21.22
CA MET A 4 2.92 4.67 -21.03
C MET A 4 1.84 4.62 -22.12
N ASP A 5 1.29 5.76 -22.54
CA ASP A 5 0.28 5.82 -23.61
C ASP A 5 0.86 5.35 -24.95
N THR A 6 2.09 5.78 -25.26
CA THR A 6 2.78 5.36 -26.48
C THR A 6 3.11 3.88 -26.47
N ALA A 7 3.53 3.34 -25.31
CA ALA A 7 3.84 1.93 -25.18
C ALA A 7 2.58 1.05 -25.28
N LEU A 8 1.46 1.47 -24.70
CA LEU A 8 0.18 0.76 -24.81
C LEU A 8 -0.32 0.73 -26.26
N LEU A 9 -0.22 1.84 -27.00
CA LEU A 9 -0.59 1.87 -28.42
C LEU A 9 0.32 1.03 -29.29
N VAL A 10 1.62 1.02 -29.02
CA VAL A 10 2.58 0.16 -29.72
C VAL A 10 2.27 -1.32 -29.43
N GLY A 11 1.97 -1.66 -28.18
CA GLY A 11 1.56 -3.01 -27.78
C GLY A 11 0.28 -3.45 -28.51
N LEU A 12 -0.79 -2.67 -28.41
CA LEU A 12 -2.07 -2.95 -29.04
C LEU A 12 -1.97 -3.02 -30.57
N GLY A 13 -1.21 -2.09 -31.17
CA GLY A 13 -0.91 -2.08 -32.60
C GLY A 13 -0.13 -3.31 -33.05
N GLY A 14 0.82 -3.78 -32.22
CA GLY A 14 1.55 -5.02 -32.46
C GLY A 14 0.65 -6.27 -32.44
N ILE A 15 -0.28 -6.35 -31.49
CA ILE A 15 -1.29 -7.42 -31.43
C ILE A 15 -2.14 -7.42 -32.70
N LEU A 16 -2.66 -6.26 -33.08
CA LEU A 16 -3.57 -6.12 -34.20
C LEU A 16 -2.88 -6.40 -35.54
N LEU A 17 -1.66 -5.91 -35.72
CA LEU A 17 -0.84 -6.18 -36.90
C LEU A 17 -0.45 -7.66 -36.99
N GLY A 18 -0.07 -8.27 -35.87
CA GLY A 18 0.23 -9.70 -35.78
C GLY A 18 -0.97 -10.56 -36.17
N TYR A 19 -2.15 -10.22 -35.64
CA TYR A 19 -3.40 -10.89 -35.98
C TYR A 19 -3.76 -10.75 -37.47
N LEU A 20 -3.62 -9.55 -38.04
CA LEU A 20 -3.91 -9.29 -39.45
C LEU A 20 -3.00 -10.11 -40.37
N LEU A 21 -1.74 -10.31 -40.00
CA LEU A 21 -0.80 -11.18 -40.73
C LEU A 21 -1.22 -12.65 -40.68
N VAL A 22 -1.76 -13.13 -39.55
CA VAL A 22 -2.31 -14.49 -39.42
C VAL A 22 -3.54 -14.67 -40.32
N VAL A 23 -4.48 -13.72 -40.28
CA VAL A 23 -5.68 -13.72 -41.14
C VAL A 23 -5.30 -13.69 -42.63
N ARG A 24 -4.35 -12.81 -43.01
CA ARG A 24 -3.80 -12.76 -44.36
C ARG A 24 -3.20 -14.10 -44.79
N ALA A 25 -2.48 -14.78 -43.90
CA ALA A 25 -1.93 -16.12 -44.19
C ALA A 25 -3.04 -17.17 -44.38
N GLY A 26 -4.16 -17.05 -43.67
CA GLY A 26 -5.38 -17.84 -43.87
C GLY A 26 -5.97 -17.67 -45.27
N PHE A 27 -6.22 -16.43 -45.69
CA PHE A 27 -6.74 -16.12 -47.03
C PHE A 27 -5.81 -16.54 -48.16
N HIS A 28 -4.49 -16.47 -47.97
CA HIS A 28 -3.51 -16.94 -48.97
C HIS A 28 -3.52 -18.46 -49.18
N ARG A 29 -4.09 -19.22 -48.25
CA ARG A 29 -4.21 -20.67 -48.40
C ARG A 29 -5.54 -21.01 -49.06
N GLU A 30 -6.64 -20.69 -48.41
CA GLU A 30 -8.00 -20.92 -48.91
C GLU A 30 -8.92 -19.84 -48.35
N PHE A 31 -9.90 -19.41 -49.14
CA PHE A 31 -10.85 -18.37 -48.74
C PHE A 31 -11.61 -18.75 -47.45
N ALA A 32 -12.02 -20.01 -47.32
CA ALA A 32 -12.71 -20.52 -46.14
C ALA A 32 -11.84 -20.40 -44.88
N TRP A 33 -10.55 -20.70 -44.97
CA TRP A 33 -9.62 -20.55 -43.84
C TRP A 33 -9.44 -19.10 -43.41
N GLY A 34 -9.46 -18.14 -44.34
CA GLY A 34 -9.43 -16.71 -44.03
C GLY A 34 -10.65 -16.23 -43.24
N VAL A 35 -11.84 -16.70 -43.61
CA VAL A 35 -13.08 -16.39 -42.87
C VAL A 35 -13.09 -17.07 -41.50
N ILE A 36 -12.63 -18.31 -41.41
CA ILE A 36 -12.56 -19.06 -40.16
C ILE A 36 -11.55 -18.43 -39.18
N THR A 37 -10.40 -17.95 -39.67
CA THR A 37 -9.38 -17.27 -38.86
C THR A 37 -9.83 -15.90 -38.33
N LEU A 38 -10.93 -15.36 -38.84
CA LEU A 38 -11.54 -14.14 -38.31
C LEU A 38 -12.07 -14.32 -36.87
N ILE A 39 -12.29 -15.56 -36.45
CA ILE A 39 -12.66 -15.90 -35.07
C ILE A 39 -11.37 -16.12 -34.27
N PRO A 40 -11.10 -15.33 -33.22
CA PRO A 40 -9.82 -15.38 -32.48
C PRO A 40 -9.48 -16.78 -31.98
N VAL A 41 -10.45 -17.51 -31.42
CA VAL A 41 -10.25 -18.87 -30.88
C VAL A 41 -9.84 -19.85 -31.98
N VAL A 42 -10.48 -19.77 -33.15
CA VAL A 42 -10.17 -20.67 -34.27
C VAL A 42 -8.88 -20.27 -34.98
N SER A 43 -8.51 -18.99 -34.89
CA SER A 43 -7.21 -18.53 -35.38
C SER A 43 -6.03 -19.24 -34.69
N LEU A 44 -6.18 -19.57 -33.40
CA LEU A 44 -5.16 -20.30 -32.65
C LEU A 44 -4.99 -21.73 -33.21
N ALA A 45 -6.08 -22.41 -33.55
CA ALA A 45 -6.03 -23.72 -34.19
C ALA A 45 -5.33 -23.65 -35.56
N PHE A 46 -5.58 -22.60 -36.34
CA PHE A 46 -4.86 -22.37 -37.60
C PHE A 46 -3.35 -22.16 -37.39
N VAL A 47 -2.95 -21.40 -36.36
CA VAL A 47 -1.52 -21.20 -36.04
C VAL A 47 -0.84 -22.53 -35.69
N VAL A 48 -1.49 -23.39 -34.91
CA VAL A 48 -0.93 -24.71 -34.54
C VAL A 48 -0.78 -25.60 -35.78
N LEU A 49 -1.80 -25.67 -36.63
CA LEU A 49 -1.78 -26.51 -37.84
C LEU A 49 -0.84 -25.97 -38.94
N TYR A 50 -0.70 -24.64 -39.04
CA TYR A 50 0.03 -23.96 -40.11
C TYR A 50 1.16 -23.06 -39.59
N TRP A 51 1.85 -23.52 -38.56
CA TRP A 51 2.92 -22.81 -37.85
C TRP A 51 3.91 -22.08 -38.76
N ARG A 52 4.41 -22.75 -39.81
CA ARG A 52 5.43 -22.16 -40.70
C ARG A 52 4.97 -20.91 -41.44
N LYS A 53 3.67 -20.80 -41.74
CA LYS A 53 3.08 -19.64 -42.43
C LYS A 53 2.60 -18.57 -41.45
N ALA A 54 2.12 -18.97 -40.28
CA ALA A 54 1.54 -18.05 -39.29
C ALA A 54 2.54 -17.52 -38.24
N ARG A 55 3.75 -18.12 -38.13
CA ARG A 55 4.74 -17.82 -37.08
C ARG A 55 5.05 -16.34 -36.89
N PHE A 56 5.21 -15.57 -37.97
CA PHE A 56 5.58 -14.16 -37.87
C PHE A 56 4.45 -13.31 -37.29
N GLY A 57 3.22 -13.53 -37.75
CA GLY A 57 2.05 -12.84 -37.19
C GLY A 57 1.80 -13.22 -35.74
N PHE A 58 1.94 -14.51 -35.42
CA PHE A 58 1.74 -15.00 -34.06
C PHE A 58 2.81 -14.49 -33.07
N ILE A 59 4.11 -14.55 -33.43
CA ILE A 59 5.19 -14.03 -32.57
C ILE A 59 5.02 -12.52 -32.35
N LEU A 60 4.67 -11.77 -33.39
CA LEU A 60 4.42 -10.33 -33.27
C LEU A 60 3.23 -10.04 -32.32
N SER A 61 2.18 -10.86 -32.39
CA SER A 61 1.04 -10.73 -31.47
C SER A 61 1.39 -11.04 -30.03
N ILE A 62 2.23 -12.06 -29.77
CA ILE A 62 2.74 -12.37 -28.42
C ILE A 62 3.61 -11.22 -27.89
N LEU A 63 4.47 -10.66 -28.74
CA LEU A 63 5.32 -9.54 -28.34
C LEU A 63 4.49 -8.30 -28.00
N GLY A 64 3.48 -7.98 -28.83
CA GLY A 64 2.53 -6.92 -28.55
C GLY A 64 1.75 -7.17 -27.25
N LEU A 65 1.34 -8.42 -26.99
CA LEU A 65 0.67 -8.82 -25.77
C LEU A 65 1.56 -8.64 -24.54
N MET A 66 2.84 -9.02 -24.61
CA MET A 66 3.80 -8.81 -23.52
C MET A 66 3.99 -7.33 -23.21
N VAL A 67 4.17 -6.49 -24.24
CA VAL A 67 4.28 -5.04 -24.06
C VAL A 67 3.02 -4.48 -23.42
N THR A 68 1.84 -4.90 -23.89
CA THR A 68 0.54 -4.46 -23.34
C THR A 68 0.35 -4.92 -21.90
N ALA A 69 0.76 -6.14 -21.55
CA ALA A 69 0.70 -6.65 -20.18
C ALA A 69 1.61 -5.87 -19.23
N VAL A 70 2.84 -5.57 -19.66
CA VAL A 70 3.80 -4.77 -18.88
C VAL A 70 3.30 -3.34 -18.69
N THR A 71 2.69 -2.73 -19.71
CA THR A 71 2.16 -1.37 -19.59
C THR A 71 0.92 -1.29 -18.72
N LEU A 72 0.01 -2.27 -18.82
CA LEU A 72 -1.15 -2.38 -17.93
C LEU A 72 -0.71 -2.56 -16.47
N TYR A 73 0.21 -3.50 -16.21
CA TYR A 73 0.78 -3.69 -14.88
C TYR A 73 1.54 -2.46 -14.37
N GLY A 74 2.12 -1.66 -15.28
CA GLY A 74 2.79 -0.40 -14.99
C GLY A 74 1.86 0.80 -14.74
N GLY A 75 0.54 0.62 -14.76
CA GLY A 75 -0.44 1.67 -14.42
C GLY A 75 -1.15 2.33 -15.61
N ALA A 76 -1.07 1.77 -16.83
CA ALA A 76 -1.80 2.30 -17.99
C ALA A 76 -3.32 2.00 -17.99
N GLU A 77 -3.80 1.26 -16.98
CA GLU A 77 -5.20 0.83 -16.82
C GLU A 77 -6.18 2.00 -16.73
N GLN A 78 -5.84 3.06 -15.99
CA GLN A 78 -6.68 4.27 -15.92
C GLN A 78 -6.80 5.02 -17.25
N THR A 79 -5.81 4.91 -18.14
CA THR A 79 -5.90 5.50 -19.48
C THR A 79 -6.88 4.69 -20.33
N LEU A 80 -6.87 3.37 -20.19
CA LEU A 80 -7.77 2.46 -20.88
C LEU A 80 -9.21 2.68 -20.40
N GLU A 81 -9.45 2.65 -19.08
CA GLU A 81 -10.75 2.96 -18.47
C GLU A 81 -11.29 4.32 -18.91
N ARG A 82 -10.46 5.38 -18.89
CA ARG A 82 -10.89 6.71 -19.37
C ARG A 82 -11.26 6.73 -20.85
N GLN A 83 -10.58 5.94 -21.68
CA GLN A 83 -10.93 5.84 -23.10
C GLN A 83 -12.19 5.00 -23.33
N LEU A 84 -12.39 3.92 -22.58
CA LEU A 84 -13.60 3.10 -22.66
C LEU A 84 -14.83 3.82 -22.07
N ALA A 85 -14.67 4.55 -20.96
CA ALA A 85 -15.71 5.39 -20.37
C ALA A 85 -16.17 6.50 -21.33
N LYS A 86 -15.26 7.08 -22.13
CA LYS A 86 -15.61 8.03 -23.20
C LYS A 86 -16.45 7.41 -24.31
N VAL A 87 -16.38 6.10 -24.49
CA VAL A 87 -17.15 5.33 -25.47
C VAL A 87 -18.40 4.69 -24.81
N GLY A 88 -18.65 4.98 -23.53
CA GLY A 88 -19.82 4.50 -22.78
C GLY A 88 -19.73 3.05 -22.32
N ILE A 89 -18.52 2.47 -22.30
CA ILE A 89 -18.29 1.11 -21.81
C ILE A 89 -17.63 1.23 -20.43
N GLU A 90 -18.41 1.03 -19.37
CA GLU A 90 -17.88 0.81 -18.02
C GLU A 90 -17.41 -0.63 -17.92
N VAL A 91 -16.08 -0.81 -17.89
CA VAL A 91 -15.47 -2.10 -17.56
C VAL A 91 -14.89 -1.94 -16.18
N ASP A 92 -15.55 -2.56 -15.20
CA ASP A 92 -14.98 -2.72 -13.87
C ASP A 92 -14.01 -3.90 -13.94
N ILE A 93 -12.71 -3.62 -13.99
CA ILE A 93 -11.66 -4.64 -14.01
C ILE A 93 -11.30 -4.90 -12.54
N PRO A 94 -11.75 -6.02 -11.94
CA PRO A 94 -11.45 -6.30 -10.55
C PRO A 94 -9.95 -6.51 -10.40
N MET A 95 -9.28 -5.56 -9.75
CA MET A 95 -7.86 -5.69 -9.42
C MET A 95 -7.69 -6.78 -8.34
N PRO A 96 -6.82 -7.79 -8.55
CA PRO A 96 -6.57 -8.85 -7.57
C PRO A 96 -5.80 -8.34 -6.34
N VAL A 97 -5.28 -7.11 -6.37
CA VAL A 97 -4.59 -6.46 -5.26
C VAL A 97 -5.38 -5.22 -4.89
N GLN A 98 -6.04 -5.27 -3.73
CA GLN A 98 -6.69 -4.08 -3.15
C GLN A 98 -5.61 -3.04 -2.87
N ARG A 99 -5.88 -1.79 -3.28
CA ARG A 99 -4.94 -0.70 -3.07
C ARG A 99 -4.94 -0.33 -1.59
N PHE A 100 -3.79 0.06 -1.04
CA PHE A 100 -3.59 0.25 0.42
C PHE A 100 -4.48 1.33 1.06
N TRP A 101 -5.20 2.11 0.26
CA TRP A 101 -6.15 3.13 0.68
C TRP A 101 -7.62 2.68 0.65
N GLU A 102 -7.92 1.47 0.16
CA GLU A 102 -9.26 0.88 0.15
C GLU A 102 -9.51 -0.04 1.35
N VAL A 103 -8.58 -0.06 2.32
CA VAL A 103 -8.77 -0.78 3.58
C VAL A 103 -9.70 0.06 4.46
N GLU A 104 -10.87 -0.47 4.78
CA GLU A 104 -11.78 0.09 5.78
C GLU A 104 -11.10 0.01 7.15
N VAL A 105 -10.39 1.08 7.51
CA VAL A 105 -9.68 1.15 8.79
C VAL A 105 -10.72 1.47 9.88
N PRO A 106 -10.81 0.69 10.96
CA PRO A 106 -11.78 0.91 12.04
C PRO A 106 -11.39 2.14 12.87
N ASN A 107 -11.67 3.32 12.33
CA ASN A 107 -11.23 4.61 12.88
C ASN A 107 -12.34 5.33 13.63
N GLU A 108 -13.50 4.70 13.82
CA GLU A 108 -14.72 5.36 14.30
C GLU A 108 -14.52 6.04 15.66
N GLU A 109 -13.73 5.45 16.56
CA GLU A 109 -13.41 6.04 17.86
C GLU A 109 -12.49 7.25 17.77
N LEU A 110 -11.54 7.23 16.82
CA LEU A 110 -10.61 8.32 16.57
C LEU A 110 -11.34 9.50 15.92
N VAL A 111 -12.22 9.22 14.96
CA VAL A 111 -13.10 10.21 14.31
C VAL A 111 -13.99 10.87 15.36
N ARG A 112 -14.64 10.09 16.24
CA ARG A 112 -15.50 10.61 17.31
C ARG A 112 -14.74 11.50 18.30
N ARG A 113 -13.46 11.20 18.59
CA ARG A 113 -12.61 12.02 19.45
C ARG A 113 -12.25 13.36 18.80
N ILE A 114 -11.91 13.35 17.51
CA ILE A 114 -11.54 14.56 16.76
C ILE A 114 -12.77 15.45 16.52
N GLU A 115 -13.95 14.88 16.25
CA GLU A 115 -15.22 15.61 16.15
C GLU A 115 -15.58 16.31 17.47
N ALA A 116 -15.37 15.64 18.61
CA ALA A 116 -15.59 16.22 19.93
C ALA A 116 -14.62 17.38 20.24
N GLU A 117 -13.38 17.30 19.74
CA GLU A 117 -12.36 18.35 19.93
C GLU A 117 -12.56 19.54 18.99
N THR A 118 -13.02 19.29 17.76
CA THR A 118 -13.16 20.32 16.71
C THR A 118 -14.56 20.97 16.69
N GLY A 119 -15.57 20.31 17.27
CA GLY A 119 -16.94 20.82 17.34
C GLY A 119 -17.69 20.87 16.00
N GLN A 120 -17.16 20.19 14.98
CA GLN A 120 -17.77 20.07 13.65
C GLN A 120 -17.71 18.60 13.18
N PRO A 121 -18.73 18.11 12.47
CA PRO A 121 -18.70 16.77 11.89
C PRO A 121 -17.59 16.69 10.84
N LEU A 122 -16.77 15.63 10.92
CA LEU A 122 -15.70 15.42 9.96
C LEU A 122 -16.32 14.91 8.66
N VAL A 123 -16.29 15.75 7.62
CA VAL A 123 -16.65 15.33 6.27
C VAL A 123 -15.45 14.59 5.70
N MET A 124 -15.63 13.32 5.32
CA MET A 124 -14.63 12.63 4.50
C MET A 124 -14.55 13.33 3.15
N VAL A 125 -13.48 14.12 2.98
CA VAL A 125 -13.14 14.72 1.69
C VAL A 125 -12.50 13.62 0.87
N GLU A 126 -13.29 13.01 -0.01
CA GLU A 126 -12.76 12.12 -1.04
C GLU A 126 -11.95 12.98 -2.00
N ASP A 127 -10.63 12.99 -1.80
CA ASP A 127 -9.69 13.75 -2.61
C ASP A 127 -9.61 13.09 -3.98
N ASN A 128 -10.55 13.44 -4.86
CA ASN A 128 -10.56 13.02 -6.25
C ASN A 128 -9.62 13.97 -7.03
N PRO A 129 -8.40 13.54 -7.39
CA PRO A 129 -7.42 14.38 -8.08
C PRO A 129 -7.86 14.82 -9.49
N TYR A 130 -9.03 14.38 -9.94
CA TYR A 130 -9.61 14.67 -11.24
C TYR A 130 -11.02 15.26 -11.19
N ALA A 131 -11.58 15.51 -9.98
CA ALA A 131 -12.80 16.30 -9.86
C ALA A 131 -12.52 17.73 -10.37
N PRO A 132 -13.50 18.40 -11.01
CA PRO A 132 -13.36 19.81 -11.35
C PRO A 132 -13.12 20.58 -10.06
N VAL A 133 -11.86 20.97 -9.84
CA VAL A 133 -11.44 21.73 -8.67
C VAL A 133 -12.29 22.99 -8.67
N ASP A 134 -13.12 23.18 -7.64
CA ASP A 134 -13.69 24.49 -7.35
C ASP A 134 -12.50 25.38 -7.01
N ILE A 135 -12.01 26.11 -8.02
CA ILE A 135 -10.85 26.97 -7.91
C ILE A 135 -11.28 28.16 -7.05
N GLN A 136 -11.19 28.00 -5.74
CA GLN A 136 -11.36 29.10 -4.83
C GLN A 136 -10.19 30.07 -5.11
N PRO A 137 -10.47 31.34 -5.47
CA PRO A 137 -9.42 32.29 -5.77
C PRO A 137 -8.49 32.38 -4.57
N LEU A 138 -7.18 32.26 -4.82
CA LEU A 138 -6.19 32.38 -3.76
C LEU A 138 -6.44 33.69 -2.99
N PRO A 139 -6.41 33.65 -1.64
CA PRO A 139 -6.61 34.84 -0.86
C PRO A 139 -5.54 35.88 -1.26
N PRO A 140 -5.89 37.18 -1.23
CA PRO A 140 -5.03 38.24 -1.74
C PRO A 140 -3.65 38.18 -1.08
N ALA A 141 -2.58 38.39 -1.84
CA ALA A 141 -1.19 38.18 -1.40
C ALA A 141 -0.79 38.84 -0.06
N GLY A 142 -1.55 39.82 0.43
CA GLY A 142 -1.35 40.47 1.72
C GLY A 142 -2.02 39.80 2.94
N SER A 143 -2.83 38.75 2.77
CA SER A 143 -3.47 38.04 3.90
C SER A 143 -2.57 36.98 4.55
N PHE A 144 -1.47 36.61 3.88
CA PHE A 144 -0.48 35.69 4.43
C PHE A 144 0.46 36.45 5.37
N ARG A 145 0.06 36.57 6.64
CA ARG A 145 1.03 36.84 7.72
C ARG A 145 1.75 35.54 8.03
N VAL A 146 2.90 35.35 7.39
CA VAL A 146 3.85 34.34 7.84
C VAL A 146 4.44 34.87 9.14
N GLU A 147 3.85 34.51 10.27
CA GLU A 147 4.54 34.58 11.56
C GLU A 147 5.75 33.65 11.44
N ARG A 148 6.90 34.25 11.14
CA ARG A 148 8.17 33.55 11.03
C ARG A 148 8.45 32.97 12.41
N ALA A 149 8.20 31.67 12.56
CA ALA A 149 8.58 30.95 13.76
C ALA A 149 10.03 31.30 14.11
N PRO A 150 10.35 31.52 15.40
CA PRO A 150 11.70 31.90 15.82
C PRO A 150 12.70 30.88 15.26
N ALA A 151 13.84 31.36 14.77
CA ALA A 151 14.88 30.51 14.22
C ALA A 151 15.40 29.57 15.32
N VAL A 152 14.92 28.32 15.33
CA VAL A 152 15.40 27.29 16.26
C VAL A 152 16.77 26.83 15.78
N SER A 153 17.80 27.08 16.59
CA SER A 153 19.15 26.58 16.32
C SER A 153 19.16 25.06 16.40
N ARG A 154 19.63 24.38 15.35
CA ARG A 154 19.73 22.92 15.26
C ARG A 154 21.19 22.50 15.16
N ALA A 155 21.51 21.37 15.76
CA ALA A 155 22.85 20.80 15.77
C ALA A 155 22.78 19.27 15.71
N TRP A 156 23.87 18.66 15.25
CA TRP A 156 24.02 17.22 15.31
C TRP A 156 24.31 16.79 16.73
N ARG A 157 23.50 15.87 17.25
CA ARG A 157 23.64 15.27 18.57
C ARG A 157 23.82 13.77 18.41
N GLU A 158 24.72 13.18 19.18
CA GLU A 158 24.84 11.72 19.27
C GLU A 158 23.54 11.08 19.76
N ALA A 159 23.06 10.06 19.06
CA ALA A 159 21.83 9.35 19.35
C ALA A 159 22.13 8.01 20.05
N HIS A 160 21.40 7.73 21.13
CA HIS A 160 21.49 6.45 21.84
C HIS A 160 20.63 5.37 21.16
N ARG A 161 21.04 4.11 21.31
CA ARG A 161 20.30 2.97 20.71
C ARG A 161 18.85 2.89 21.20
N GLU A 162 18.63 3.21 22.47
CA GLU A 162 17.33 3.12 23.13
C GLU A 162 16.32 4.16 22.64
N GLU A 163 16.79 5.30 22.12
CA GLU A 163 15.90 6.35 21.58
C GLU A 163 15.62 6.20 20.09
N LEU A 164 16.33 5.32 19.35
CA LEU A 164 16.23 5.23 17.88
C LEU A 164 14.79 5.02 17.40
N THR A 165 14.01 4.19 18.08
CA THR A 165 12.60 3.94 17.71
C THR A 165 11.74 5.21 17.78
N ARG A 166 12.10 6.17 18.65
CA ARG A 166 11.42 7.48 18.78
C ARG A 166 11.96 8.54 17.83
N LEU A 167 13.07 8.26 17.15
CA LEU A 167 13.67 9.16 16.16
C LEU A 167 13.23 8.83 14.73
N VAL A 168 12.29 7.89 14.54
CA VAL A 168 11.69 7.62 13.24
C VAL A 168 11.03 8.88 12.70
N GLY A 169 11.41 9.28 11.48
CA GLY A 169 11.03 10.53 10.84
C GLY A 169 12.09 11.64 10.94
N GLU A 170 13.07 11.51 11.84
CA GLU A 170 14.11 12.53 12.03
C GLU A 170 15.26 12.38 11.04
N HIS A 171 15.98 13.47 10.79
CA HIS A 171 17.17 13.47 9.94
C HIS A 171 18.38 13.00 10.73
N MET A 172 19.09 12.00 10.20
CA MET A 172 20.19 11.31 10.87
C MET A 172 21.44 11.27 10.01
N ARG A 173 22.58 11.22 10.70
CA ARG A 173 23.88 10.96 10.11
C ARG A 173 24.50 9.72 10.76
N LEU A 174 24.92 8.79 9.91
CA LEU A 174 25.53 7.53 10.31
C LEU A 174 26.98 7.53 9.87
N THR A 175 27.88 7.11 10.74
CA THR A 175 29.29 6.86 10.40
C THR A 175 29.52 5.36 10.37
N ILE A 176 29.79 4.82 9.19
CA ILE A 176 29.98 3.37 8.99
C ILE A 176 31.44 2.99 9.25
N SER A 177 32.36 3.80 8.73
CA SER A 177 33.81 3.66 8.91
C SER A 177 34.46 5.04 8.85
N PRO A 178 35.76 5.19 9.20
CA PRO A 178 36.43 6.47 9.18
C PRO A 178 36.40 7.07 7.77
N GLY A 179 35.61 8.13 7.57
CA GLY A 179 35.41 8.77 6.27
C GLY A 179 34.20 8.28 5.45
N ALA A 180 33.48 7.26 5.90
CA ALA A 180 32.23 6.82 5.28
C ALA A 180 31.02 7.26 6.12
N THR A 181 30.54 8.47 5.84
CA THR A 181 29.31 9.01 6.44
C THR A 181 28.12 8.91 5.49
N ARG A 182 26.94 8.73 6.05
CA ARG A 182 25.66 8.69 5.32
C ARG A 182 24.64 9.55 6.05
N GLU A 183 23.99 10.44 5.31
CA GLU A 183 22.95 11.34 5.83
C GLU A 183 21.61 11.02 5.16
N GLY A 184 20.53 11.05 5.93
CA GLY A 184 19.20 10.69 5.45
C GLY A 184 18.15 10.74 6.53
N LEU A 185 16.92 10.39 6.19
CA LEU A 185 15.78 10.37 7.11
C LEU A 185 15.59 8.96 7.65
N LEU A 186 15.50 8.79 8.97
CA LEU A 186 15.24 7.49 9.57
C LEU A 186 13.79 7.09 9.30
N THR A 187 13.59 5.94 8.67
CA THR A 187 12.24 5.48 8.27
C THR A 187 11.69 4.38 9.17
N SER A 188 12.56 3.50 9.67
CA SER A 188 12.19 2.46 10.62
C SER A 188 13.41 1.92 11.35
N VAL A 189 13.17 1.30 12.50
CA VAL A 189 14.17 0.62 13.33
C VAL A 189 13.61 -0.74 13.71
N THR A 190 14.32 -1.80 13.37
CA THR A 190 13.93 -3.17 13.69
C THR A 190 15.05 -3.76 14.52
N GLY A 191 14.96 -3.70 15.86
CA GLY A 191 15.91 -4.31 16.80
C GLY A 191 17.41 -4.16 16.41
N PRO A 192 18.00 -5.12 15.65
CA PRO A 192 19.38 -5.04 15.17
C PRO A 192 19.65 -4.09 13.96
N THR A 193 18.64 -3.62 13.25
CA THR A 193 18.78 -2.88 11.98
C THR A 193 18.02 -1.55 12.00
N LEU A 194 18.50 -0.62 11.17
CA LEU A 194 17.87 0.67 10.93
C LEU A 194 17.78 0.93 9.43
N PHE A 195 16.74 1.66 9.01
CA PHE A 195 16.47 1.97 7.62
C PHE A 195 16.54 3.48 7.38
N LEU A 196 17.49 3.92 6.56
CA LEU A 196 17.74 5.32 6.24
C LEU A 196 17.29 5.63 4.80
N SER A 197 16.40 6.61 4.64
CA SER A 197 15.92 7.08 3.34
C SER A 197 16.69 8.31 2.88
N GLN A 198 17.18 8.28 1.64
CA GLN A 198 17.86 9.40 1.01
C GLN A 198 17.13 9.81 -0.26
N ARG A 199 16.84 11.11 -0.39
CA ARG A 199 16.36 11.69 -1.65
C ARG A 199 17.54 11.92 -2.60
N THR A 200 17.46 11.32 -3.78
CA THR A 200 18.41 11.50 -4.88
C THR A 200 17.71 12.15 -6.07
N ALA A 201 18.46 12.58 -7.07
CA ALA A 201 17.89 13.15 -8.30
C ALA A 201 16.96 12.17 -9.06
N GLN A 202 17.09 10.86 -8.82
CA GLN A 202 16.35 9.80 -9.51
C GLN A 202 15.19 9.22 -8.67
N GLY A 203 14.98 9.72 -7.45
CA GLY A 203 13.95 9.23 -6.54
C GLY A 203 14.46 9.04 -5.11
N THR A 204 13.67 8.34 -4.30
CA THR A 204 14.01 8.05 -2.90
C THR A 204 14.56 6.63 -2.80
N ILE A 205 15.76 6.49 -2.21
CA ILE A 205 16.41 5.19 -1.99
C ILE A 205 16.48 4.96 -0.48
N SER A 206 16.03 3.78 -0.04
CA SER A 206 16.16 3.35 1.35
C SER A 206 17.30 2.36 1.50
N PHE A 207 18.16 2.59 2.49
CA PHE A 207 19.30 1.75 2.83
C PHE A 207 19.08 1.09 4.18
N GLU A 208 19.37 -0.20 4.26
CA GLU A 208 19.38 -0.95 5.50
C GLU A 208 20.80 -0.99 6.09
N TYR A 209 20.93 -0.64 7.36
CA TYR A 209 22.18 -0.73 8.10
C TYR A 209 22.00 -1.53 9.39
N ARG A 210 22.99 -2.36 9.71
CA ARG A 210 23.04 -3.05 11.01
C ARG A 210 23.64 -2.10 12.04
N ILE A 211 22.96 -1.89 13.16
CA ILE A 211 23.39 -0.94 14.20
C ILE A 211 24.79 -1.28 14.72
N ARG A 212 25.13 -2.57 14.81
CA ARG A 212 26.43 -3.05 15.28
C ARG A 212 27.61 -2.70 14.35
N ASP A 213 27.33 -2.43 13.08
CA ASP A 213 28.34 -2.14 12.05
C ASP A 213 28.58 -0.61 11.93
N LEU A 214 27.89 0.20 12.74
CA LEU A 214 28.01 1.65 12.76
C LEU A 214 28.95 2.09 13.88
N GLN A 215 29.84 3.03 13.57
CA GLN A 215 30.75 3.65 14.55
C GLN A 215 30.05 4.73 15.38
N SER A 216 29.24 5.55 14.73
CA SER A 216 28.45 6.58 15.41
C SER A 216 27.13 6.83 14.70
N ILE A 217 26.16 7.29 15.48
CA ILE A 217 24.82 7.63 15.04
C ILE A 217 24.51 9.02 15.60
N GLU A 218 24.21 9.97 14.73
CA GLU A 218 23.85 11.34 15.09
C GLU A 218 22.47 11.69 14.55
N VAL A 219 21.74 12.53 15.27
CA VAL A 219 20.43 13.06 14.89
C VAL A 219 20.47 14.59 14.82
N TRP A 220 19.75 15.14 13.84
CA TRP A 220 19.61 16.58 13.64
C TRP A 220 18.48 17.13 14.53
N ASP A 221 18.83 17.56 15.73
CA ASP A 221 17.87 18.01 16.74
C ASP A 221 18.11 19.48 17.14
N VAL A 222 17.24 20.02 17.99
CA VAL A 222 17.43 21.35 18.60
C VAL A 222 18.73 21.36 19.41
N ALA A 223 19.51 22.43 19.27
CA ALA A 223 20.76 22.57 20.00
C ALA A 223 20.52 22.48 21.52
N GLY A 224 21.16 21.50 22.18
CA GLY A 224 20.99 21.24 23.62
C GLY A 224 19.83 20.32 24.00
N ALA A 225 19.15 19.69 23.02
CA ALA A 225 18.13 18.69 23.30
C ALA A 225 18.69 17.49 24.10
N ARG A 226 17.89 16.97 25.03
CA ARG A 226 18.22 15.76 25.79
C ARG A 226 17.85 14.50 25.00
N PRO A 227 18.55 13.37 25.21
CA PRO A 227 18.15 12.08 24.64
C PRO A 227 16.70 11.72 24.99
N ARG A 228 15.95 11.21 24.01
CA ARG A 228 14.54 10.83 24.13
C ARG A 228 14.39 9.37 24.58
N ILE A 229 15.13 8.95 25.60
CA ILE A 229 15.14 7.56 26.08
C ILE A 229 13.75 7.20 26.67
N PRO A 230 13.19 6.03 26.36
CA PRO A 230 11.98 5.56 27.03
C PRO A 230 12.21 5.37 28.52
N GLU A 231 11.35 5.97 29.36
CA GLU A 231 11.28 5.59 30.77
C GLU A 231 10.86 4.11 30.84
N PRO A 232 11.46 3.32 31.75
CA PRO A 232 11.02 1.96 31.97
C PRO A 232 9.54 1.98 32.33
N GLU A 233 8.75 1.20 31.59
CA GLU A 233 7.35 1.00 31.87
C GLU A 233 7.23 0.51 33.32
N PRO A 234 6.40 1.14 34.17
CA PRO A 234 6.25 0.68 35.55
C PRO A 234 5.83 -0.79 35.51
N GLU A 235 6.55 -1.63 36.25
CA GLU A 235 6.23 -3.06 36.33
C GLU A 235 4.73 -3.21 36.61
N PRO A 236 4.01 -4.09 35.87
CA PRO A 236 2.63 -4.37 36.20
C PRO A 236 2.61 -4.81 37.66
N THR A 237 1.96 -3.99 38.49
CA THR A 237 1.70 -4.36 39.89
C THR A 237 1.01 -5.72 39.80
N PRO A 238 1.50 -6.77 40.46
CA PRO A 238 0.85 -8.07 40.37
C PRO A 238 -0.58 -7.88 40.86
N GLU A 239 -1.53 -7.91 39.92
CA GLU A 239 -2.94 -8.02 40.21
C GLU A 239 -3.06 -9.27 41.09
N GLY A 240 -3.51 -9.06 42.33
CA GLY A 240 -3.62 -10.13 43.32
C GLY A 240 -4.31 -11.33 42.71
N GLU A 241 -3.76 -12.52 42.99
CA GLU A 241 -4.41 -13.79 42.68
C GLU A 241 -5.91 -13.67 43.03
N PRO A 242 -6.83 -13.94 42.08
CA PRO A 242 -8.23 -13.99 42.43
C PRO A 242 -8.38 -15.09 43.48
N ASP A 243 -8.81 -14.71 44.68
CA ASP A 243 -9.20 -15.65 45.73
C ASP A 243 -10.23 -16.63 45.14
N ILE A 244 -9.79 -17.85 44.85
CA ILE A 244 -10.67 -18.94 44.45
C ILE A 244 -11.44 -19.33 45.71
N ILE A 245 -12.60 -18.71 45.91
CA ILE A 245 -13.55 -19.12 46.94
C ILE A 245 -14.17 -20.45 46.51
N PHE A 246 -13.64 -21.55 47.05
CA PHE A 246 -14.34 -22.84 47.01
C PHE A 246 -15.61 -22.73 47.86
N ALA A 247 -16.77 -22.59 47.22
CA ALA A 247 -18.05 -22.85 47.85
C ALA A 247 -18.20 -24.36 48.08
N PRO A 248 -18.54 -24.84 49.29
CA PRO A 248 -18.89 -26.24 49.48
C PRO A 248 -20.20 -26.55 48.72
N PRO A 249 -20.37 -27.76 48.17
CA PRO A 249 -21.60 -28.12 47.48
C PRO A 249 -22.74 -28.23 48.50
N ASP A 250 -23.67 -27.29 48.43
CA ASP A 250 -24.93 -27.37 49.16
C ASP A 250 -25.70 -28.62 48.72
N SER A 251 -26.03 -29.41 49.74
CA SER A 251 -26.76 -30.66 49.68
C SER A 251 -28.25 -30.38 49.47
N ASP A 252 -28.68 -30.28 48.20
CA ASP A 252 -30.09 -30.39 47.82
C ASP A 252 -30.44 -31.86 47.53
N THR A 253 -30.63 -32.64 48.59
CA THR A 253 -31.37 -33.91 48.52
C THR A 253 -32.60 -33.78 49.44
N PRO A 254 -33.83 -33.65 48.92
CA PRO A 254 -35.01 -33.69 49.77
C PRO A 254 -35.19 -35.11 50.36
N PRO A 255 -35.61 -35.24 51.62
CA PRO A 255 -35.79 -36.55 52.25
C PRO A 255 -36.98 -37.31 51.61
N PRO A 256 -36.92 -38.65 51.55
CA PRO A 256 -38.03 -39.46 51.03
C PRO A 256 -39.26 -39.33 51.94
N ALA A 257 -40.44 -39.26 51.31
CA ALA A 257 -41.74 -39.10 51.96
C ALA A 257 -42.01 -40.25 52.95
N GLU A 258 -42.32 -39.90 54.19
CA GLU A 258 -42.83 -40.82 55.21
C GLU A 258 -44.22 -41.33 54.79
N GLU A 259 -44.29 -42.63 54.52
CA GLU A 259 -45.52 -43.37 54.26
C GLU A 259 -46.25 -43.59 55.60
N GLN A 260 -47.35 -42.85 55.82
CA GLN A 260 -48.21 -43.03 56.99
C GLN A 260 -48.96 -44.38 56.88
N PRO A 261 -48.94 -45.24 57.91
CA PRO A 261 -49.73 -46.47 57.90
C PRO A 261 -51.22 -46.17 58.15
N PRO A 262 -52.14 -46.95 57.56
CA PRO A 262 -53.56 -46.73 57.74
C PRO A 262 -54.00 -47.12 59.16
N LEU A 263 -54.79 -46.23 59.78
CA LEU A 263 -55.59 -46.52 60.95
C LEU A 263 -56.69 -47.52 60.59
N ASP A 264 -56.63 -48.71 61.17
CA ASP A 264 -57.79 -49.60 61.31
C ASP A 264 -58.04 -49.91 62.79
N TRP A 265 -59.33 -50.03 63.08
CA TRP A 265 -60.00 -50.08 64.39
C TRP A 265 -60.05 -51.50 64.95
#